data_AF-A0A952WJU5-F1
#
_entry.id   AF-A0A952WJU5-F1
#
_cell.length_a   1.000
_cell.length_b   1.000
_cell.length_c   1.000
_cell.angle_alpha   90.00
_cell.angle_beta   90.00
_cell.angle_gamma   90.00
#
_symmetry.space_group_name_H-M   'P 1'
#
loop_
_entity.id
_entity.type
_entity.pdbx_description
1 polymer ?
#
loop_
_entity_poly.entity_id
_entity_poly.type
_entity_poly.pdbx_seq_one_letter_code
_entity_poly.pdbx_strand_id
1 'polypeptide(L)'
;MTPEIHLFLIWSNARPQFDKIKADLRDRFEPLSHVDIRWSAGKFARNMTRFYGTHLPSQSYKEIHCGNGPFAMVLVRDNEPLYAERKTSRGPSVVNTKVFDAKVRYREWTGGGHRIHATNSVEECRHDVALLTGLSPEDFLRARTSRPDGELLEQDLAGAHGWSGLRELFSVLDLCTRFVVLRNFESMPDRYTLEGHGDIDLLCEKPAKAAYVLDAERAFPDPRRMHYFVSVNKQRVPFDLRTPEDRYMEPEWSRAILRDRVGRDGFFVPTPNDYFYSLLYHAMIHKRRVSEDYLDRLSLLAPEVGVAPADVIDADRRAHLLNEFMRSKGYRYCSPVDTSVNFFVGSVGGFAALGFTPRAGVEAKPEVWIGGRKTEALA
;
A
#
# COMPACT_ATOMS: atom_id res chain seq x y z
N MET A 1 -2.08 -29.31 -7.35
CA MET A 1 -2.26 -27.84 -7.45
C MET A 1 -3.47 -27.47 -6.61
N THR A 2 -3.45 -26.33 -5.93
CA THR A 2 -4.60 -25.86 -5.14
C THR A 2 -5.56 -25.11 -6.07
N PRO A 3 -6.89 -25.35 -6.02
CA PRO A 3 -7.85 -24.56 -6.80
C PRO A 3 -7.76 -23.06 -6.50
N GLU A 4 -7.97 -22.23 -7.54
CA GLU A 4 -7.83 -20.76 -7.46
C GLU A 4 -9.10 -20.05 -7.89
N ILE A 5 -9.46 -18.96 -7.20
CA ILE A 5 -10.58 -18.09 -7.57
C ILE A 5 -10.06 -16.96 -8.45
N HIS A 6 -10.73 -16.75 -9.59
CA HIS A 6 -10.41 -15.68 -10.53
C HIS A 6 -11.65 -14.86 -10.91
N LEU A 7 -11.38 -13.63 -11.35
CA LEU A 7 -12.40 -12.68 -11.74
C LEU A 7 -12.35 -12.40 -13.24
N PHE A 8 -13.52 -12.32 -13.86
CA PHE A 8 -13.74 -11.74 -15.17
C PHE A 8 -14.68 -10.53 -15.05
N LEU A 9 -14.31 -9.41 -15.67
CA LEU A 9 -15.20 -8.28 -15.91
C LEU A 9 -15.55 -8.20 -17.39
N ILE A 10 -16.86 -8.18 -17.65
CA ILE A 10 -17.43 -8.00 -18.98
C ILE A 10 -18.03 -6.60 -19.01
N TRP A 11 -17.26 -5.65 -19.55
CA TRP A 11 -17.62 -4.24 -19.57
C TRP A 11 -18.88 -3.98 -20.41
N SER A 12 -19.51 -2.82 -20.22
CA SER A 12 -20.81 -2.46 -20.84
C SER A 12 -20.85 -2.73 -22.35
N ASN A 13 -19.80 -2.34 -23.08
CA ASN A 13 -19.73 -2.53 -24.54
C ASN A 13 -19.50 -3.99 -24.97
N ALA A 14 -19.15 -4.89 -24.04
CA ALA A 14 -19.02 -6.32 -24.27
C ALA A 14 -20.32 -7.09 -24.00
N ARG A 15 -21.33 -6.45 -23.38
CA ARG A 15 -22.58 -7.09 -22.96
C ARG A 15 -23.33 -7.85 -24.04
N PRO A 16 -23.38 -7.42 -25.31
CA PRO A 16 -24.03 -8.20 -26.36
C PRO A 16 -23.46 -9.62 -26.55
N GLN A 17 -22.23 -9.88 -26.07
CA GLN A 17 -21.59 -11.21 -26.12
C GLN A 17 -21.63 -11.96 -24.78
N PHE A 18 -22.29 -11.41 -23.75
CA PHE A 18 -22.20 -11.93 -22.38
C PHE A 18 -22.69 -13.37 -22.26
N ASP A 19 -23.83 -13.74 -22.85
CA ASP A 19 -24.37 -15.10 -22.75
C ASP A 19 -23.42 -16.14 -23.39
N LYS A 20 -22.81 -15.78 -24.53
CA LYS A 20 -21.79 -16.60 -25.19
C LYS A 20 -20.56 -16.77 -24.30
N ILE A 21 -20.09 -15.69 -23.67
CA ILE A 21 -18.94 -15.73 -22.74
C ILE A 21 -19.29 -16.58 -21.50
N LYS A 22 -20.47 -16.38 -20.93
CA LYS A 22 -20.95 -17.11 -19.74
C LYS A 22 -21.09 -18.61 -20.01
N ALA A 23 -21.52 -19.00 -21.21
CA ALA A 23 -21.52 -20.40 -21.61
C ALA A 23 -20.10 -21.00 -21.63
N ASP A 24 -19.16 -20.38 -22.35
CA ASP A 24 -17.78 -20.87 -22.44
C ASP A 24 -17.04 -20.83 -21.09
N LEU A 25 -17.35 -19.87 -20.20
CA LEU A 25 -16.82 -19.86 -18.83
C LEU A 25 -17.26 -21.09 -18.04
N ARG A 26 -18.53 -21.51 -18.14
CA ARG A 26 -19.05 -22.72 -17.47
C ARG A 26 -18.41 -24.01 -17.99
N ASP A 27 -18.05 -24.04 -19.27
CA ASP A 27 -17.39 -25.20 -19.87
C ASP A 27 -15.93 -25.34 -19.44
N ARG A 28 -15.29 -24.25 -18.99
CA ARG A 28 -13.86 -24.19 -18.65
C ARG A 28 -13.56 -24.14 -17.16
N PHE A 29 -14.47 -23.57 -16.39
CA PHE A 29 -14.28 -23.27 -14.98
C PHE A 29 -15.53 -23.62 -14.19
N GLU A 30 -15.37 -23.83 -12.89
CA GLU A 30 -16.52 -23.92 -12.00
C GLU A 30 -17.06 -22.50 -11.74
N PRO A 31 -18.33 -22.19 -12.13
CA PRO A 31 -18.91 -20.89 -11.86
C PRO A 31 -19.22 -20.72 -10.37
N LEU A 32 -18.83 -19.58 -9.77
CA LEU A 32 -19.04 -19.31 -8.35
C LEU A 32 -20.10 -18.25 -8.09
N SER A 33 -20.05 -17.13 -8.82
CA SER A 33 -21.02 -16.03 -8.67
C SER A 33 -20.99 -15.13 -9.89
N HIS A 34 -22.14 -14.61 -10.32
CA HIS A 34 -22.23 -13.49 -11.24
C HIS A 34 -23.13 -12.40 -10.63
N VAL A 35 -22.63 -11.16 -10.67
CA VAL A 35 -23.41 -9.95 -10.37
C VAL A 35 -23.15 -8.91 -11.45
N ASP A 36 -24.08 -7.99 -11.59
CA ASP A 36 -23.90 -6.79 -12.41
C ASP A 36 -23.54 -5.63 -11.49
N ILE A 37 -22.62 -4.76 -11.90
CA ILE A 37 -22.21 -3.59 -11.13
C ILE A 37 -22.49 -2.33 -11.96
N ARG A 38 -23.09 -1.32 -11.31
CA ARG A 38 -23.24 0.03 -11.85
C ARG A 38 -22.53 1.02 -10.94
N TRP A 39 -21.48 1.64 -11.47
CA TRP A 39 -20.83 2.80 -10.86
C TRP A 39 -21.64 4.07 -11.10
N SER A 40 -21.47 5.05 -10.22
CA SER A 40 -22.07 6.37 -10.39
C SER A 40 -21.46 7.06 -11.61
N ALA A 41 -22.30 7.66 -12.47
CA ALA A 41 -21.86 8.31 -13.71
C ALA A 41 -20.76 9.36 -13.47
N GLY A 42 -20.89 10.18 -12.42
CA GLY A 42 -19.90 11.21 -12.06
C GLY A 42 -18.58 10.68 -11.49
N LYS A 43 -18.48 9.38 -11.19
CA LYS A 43 -17.28 8.75 -10.61
C LYS A 43 -16.62 7.73 -11.53
N PHE A 44 -17.20 7.43 -12.68
CA PHE A 44 -16.72 6.35 -13.55
C PHE A 44 -15.23 6.46 -13.89
N ALA A 45 -14.76 7.63 -14.32
CA ALA A 45 -13.35 7.87 -14.65
C ALA A 45 -12.42 7.76 -13.41
N ARG A 46 -12.87 8.23 -12.23
CA ARG A 46 -12.11 8.10 -10.97
C ARG A 46 -12.04 6.63 -10.54
N ASN A 47 -13.13 5.88 -10.64
CA ASN A 47 -13.15 4.45 -10.37
C ASN A 47 -12.23 3.69 -11.34
N MET A 48 -12.29 3.98 -12.65
CA MET A 48 -11.37 3.42 -13.65
C MET A 48 -9.91 3.69 -13.27
N THR A 49 -9.59 4.93 -12.91
CA THR A 49 -8.24 5.34 -12.51
C THR A 49 -7.74 4.54 -11.29
N ARG A 50 -8.58 4.41 -10.26
CA ARG A 50 -8.25 3.68 -9.03
C ARG A 50 -8.14 2.17 -9.27
N PHE A 51 -9.12 1.59 -9.96
CA PHE A 51 -9.17 0.16 -10.27
C PHE A 51 -7.96 -0.32 -11.05
N TYR A 52 -7.53 0.44 -12.07
CA TYR A 52 -6.37 0.05 -12.88
C TYR A 52 -5.02 0.58 -12.36
N GLY A 53 -5.04 1.37 -11.29
CA GLY A 53 -3.83 1.95 -10.69
C GLY A 53 -3.03 2.85 -11.64
N THR A 54 -3.71 3.60 -12.51
CA THR A 54 -3.10 4.52 -13.48
C THR A 54 -4.06 5.63 -13.84
N HIS A 55 -3.55 6.83 -14.14
CA HIS A 55 -4.40 7.96 -14.51
C HIS A 55 -5.20 7.68 -15.79
N LEU A 56 -6.52 7.62 -15.67
CA LEU A 56 -7.49 7.41 -16.75
C LEU A 56 -8.54 8.54 -16.67
N PRO A 57 -8.28 9.69 -17.29
CA PRO A 57 -9.23 10.81 -17.25
C PRO A 57 -10.53 10.45 -17.97
N SER A 58 -11.55 11.28 -17.74
CA SER A 58 -12.83 11.18 -18.44
C SER A 58 -12.62 11.14 -19.95
N GLN A 59 -13.36 10.28 -20.64
CA GLN A 59 -13.26 10.05 -22.09
C GLN A 59 -11.91 9.46 -22.53
N SER A 60 -11.13 8.87 -21.61
CA SER A 60 -9.95 8.09 -22.00
C SER A 60 -10.33 6.99 -22.99
N TYR A 61 -9.40 6.63 -23.88
CA TYR A 61 -9.62 5.54 -24.85
C TYR A 61 -10.15 4.27 -24.18
N LYS A 62 -9.64 3.96 -22.98
CA LYS A 62 -10.07 2.79 -22.21
C LYS A 62 -11.51 2.90 -21.73
N GLU A 63 -11.92 4.05 -21.20
CA GLU A 63 -13.30 4.32 -20.79
C GLU A 63 -14.26 4.18 -21.98
N ILE A 64 -13.95 4.79 -23.11
CA ILE A 64 -14.76 4.70 -24.34
C ILE A 64 -14.88 3.23 -24.78
N HIS A 65 -13.78 2.47 -24.74
CA HIS A 65 -13.78 1.09 -25.17
C HIS A 65 -14.60 0.17 -24.25
N CYS A 66 -14.52 0.38 -22.93
CA CYS A 66 -15.29 -0.36 -21.94
C CYS A 66 -16.79 0.01 -21.96
N GLY A 67 -17.11 1.28 -22.19
CA GLY A 67 -18.43 1.84 -21.94
C GLY A 67 -18.66 2.09 -20.45
N ASN A 68 -19.59 2.98 -20.12
CA ASN A 68 -19.86 3.45 -18.76
C ASN A 68 -21.19 2.96 -18.16
N GLY A 69 -21.87 2.03 -18.83
CA GLY A 69 -23.05 1.34 -18.32
C GLY A 69 -22.72 0.18 -17.39
N PRO A 70 -23.74 -0.56 -16.90
CA PRO A 70 -23.54 -1.73 -16.05
C PRO A 70 -22.67 -2.80 -16.70
N PHE A 71 -21.72 -3.33 -15.93
CA PHE A 71 -20.82 -4.39 -16.37
C PHE A 71 -20.99 -5.64 -15.49
N ALA A 72 -20.70 -6.81 -16.06
CA ALA A 72 -20.79 -8.06 -15.33
C ALA A 72 -19.48 -8.33 -14.57
N MET A 73 -19.59 -8.69 -13.30
CA MET A 73 -18.54 -9.26 -12.47
C MET A 73 -18.81 -10.76 -12.32
N VAL A 74 -17.93 -11.61 -12.82
CA VAL A 74 -18.07 -13.07 -12.76
C VAL A 74 -16.88 -13.66 -12.03
N LEU A 75 -17.15 -14.37 -10.94
CA LEU A 75 -16.16 -15.16 -10.20
C LEU A 75 -16.26 -16.63 -10.63
N VAL A 76 -15.11 -17.22 -10.90
CA VAL A 76 -14.96 -18.62 -11.28
C VAL A 76 -13.84 -19.27 -10.48
N ARG A 77 -13.90 -20.59 -10.33
CA ARG A 77 -12.80 -21.40 -9.79
C ARG A 77 -12.12 -22.17 -10.91
N ASP A 78 -10.80 -22.02 -11.01
CA ASP A 78 -9.94 -22.92 -11.75
C ASP A 78 -9.48 -24.03 -10.82
N ASN A 79 -9.99 -25.25 -11.03
CA ASN A 79 -9.68 -26.40 -10.19
C ASN A 79 -8.29 -26.98 -10.45
N GLU A 80 -7.69 -26.65 -11.59
CA GLU A 80 -6.39 -27.17 -12.01
C GLU A 80 -5.56 -26.04 -12.66
N PRO A 81 -5.15 -25.02 -11.88
CA PRO A 81 -4.44 -23.89 -12.44
C PRO A 81 -3.15 -24.34 -13.12
N LEU A 82 -2.83 -23.68 -14.23
CA LEU A 82 -1.59 -23.89 -14.97
C LEU A 82 -0.89 -22.55 -15.16
N TYR A 83 0.33 -22.42 -14.63
CA TYR A 83 1.13 -21.20 -14.75
C TYR A 83 2.22 -21.39 -15.79
N ALA A 84 2.26 -20.47 -16.75
CA ALA A 84 3.34 -20.38 -17.71
C ALA A 84 3.48 -18.94 -18.22
N GLU A 85 4.57 -18.67 -18.91
CA GLU A 85 4.79 -17.37 -19.52
C GLU A 85 3.76 -17.11 -20.64
N ARG A 86 3.21 -15.89 -20.64
CA ARG A 86 2.40 -15.32 -21.71
C ARG A 86 2.87 -13.90 -22.00
N LYS A 87 2.75 -13.46 -23.25
CA LYS A 87 3.00 -12.07 -23.63
C LYS A 87 1.83 -11.20 -23.19
N THR A 88 2.01 -10.41 -22.13
CA THR A 88 1.01 -9.44 -21.65
C THR A 88 1.26 -8.06 -22.24
N SER A 89 0.33 -7.13 -22.02
CA SER A 89 0.52 -5.72 -22.40
C SER A 89 1.65 -5.02 -21.65
N ARG A 90 2.15 -5.62 -20.54
CA ARG A 90 3.29 -5.12 -19.76
C ARG A 90 4.58 -5.92 -20.01
N GLY A 91 4.59 -6.77 -21.04
CA GLY A 91 5.70 -7.68 -21.34
C GLY A 91 5.40 -9.13 -20.95
N PRO A 92 6.36 -10.04 -21.14
CA PRO A 92 6.24 -11.43 -20.71
C PRO A 92 5.98 -11.53 -19.20
N SER A 93 5.05 -12.38 -18.80
CA SER A 93 4.74 -12.63 -17.38
C SER A 93 4.22 -14.04 -17.19
N VAL A 94 4.55 -14.64 -16.05
CA VAL A 94 3.98 -15.93 -15.61
C VAL A 94 2.57 -15.67 -15.08
N VAL A 95 1.57 -16.30 -15.69
CA VAL A 95 0.15 -16.08 -15.39
C VAL A 95 -0.62 -17.39 -15.40
N ASN A 96 -1.79 -17.43 -14.79
CA ASN A 96 -2.73 -18.53 -15.02
C ASN A 96 -3.12 -18.55 -16.51
N THR A 97 -2.65 -19.56 -17.25
CA THR A 97 -2.80 -19.62 -18.69
C THR A 97 -4.24 -19.85 -19.12
N LYS A 98 -5.01 -20.64 -18.36
CA LYS A 98 -6.41 -20.93 -18.68
C LYS A 98 -7.25 -19.65 -18.64
N VAL A 99 -7.05 -18.85 -17.58
CA VAL A 99 -7.73 -17.55 -17.40
C VAL A 99 -7.26 -16.53 -18.42
N PHE A 100 -5.94 -16.45 -18.66
CA PHE A 100 -5.37 -15.54 -19.65
C PHE A 100 -5.87 -15.84 -21.07
N ASP A 101 -5.83 -17.10 -21.49
CA ASP A 101 -6.21 -17.53 -22.83
C ASP A 101 -7.74 -17.36 -23.05
N ALA A 102 -8.55 -17.59 -22.00
CA ALA A 102 -9.99 -17.28 -22.01
C ALA A 102 -10.25 -15.77 -22.20
N LYS A 103 -9.54 -14.91 -21.46
CA LYS A 103 -9.61 -13.45 -21.63
C LYS A 103 -9.26 -13.02 -23.07
N VAL A 104 -8.19 -13.57 -23.66
CA VAL A 104 -7.80 -13.24 -25.04
C VAL A 104 -8.91 -13.62 -26.02
N ARG A 105 -9.43 -14.84 -25.90
CA ARG A 105 -10.58 -15.30 -26.70
C ARG A 105 -11.79 -14.37 -26.59
N TYR A 106 -12.15 -13.97 -25.38
CA TYR A 106 -13.32 -13.10 -25.18
C TYR A 106 -13.08 -11.67 -25.70
N ARG A 107 -11.84 -11.19 -25.69
CA ARG A 107 -11.48 -9.93 -26.38
C ARG A 107 -11.70 -10.06 -27.88
N GLU A 108 -11.29 -11.16 -28.50
CA GLU A 108 -11.54 -11.38 -29.94
C GLU A 108 -13.04 -11.39 -30.25
N TRP A 109 -13.84 -12.09 -29.45
CA TRP A 109 -15.30 -12.14 -29.63
C TRP A 109 -16.00 -10.79 -29.49
N THR A 110 -15.39 -9.86 -28.74
CA THR A 110 -15.95 -8.55 -28.45
C THR A 110 -15.34 -7.44 -29.29
N GLY A 111 -14.56 -7.76 -30.34
CA GLY A 111 -13.96 -6.77 -31.23
C GLY A 111 -12.66 -6.14 -30.73
N GLY A 112 -11.98 -6.81 -29.80
CA GLY A 112 -10.65 -6.46 -29.30
C GLY A 112 -10.60 -5.45 -28.14
N GLY A 113 -9.41 -4.89 -27.93
CA GLY A 113 -9.15 -3.81 -26.97
C GLY A 113 -9.39 -4.18 -25.49
N HIS A 114 -10.09 -3.32 -24.76
CA HIS A 114 -10.20 -3.36 -23.29
C HIS A 114 -11.56 -3.82 -22.76
N ARG A 115 -12.42 -4.36 -23.63
CA ARG A 115 -13.81 -4.76 -23.32
C ARG A 115 -13.94 -5.92 -22.32
N ILE A 116 -12.87 -6.68 -22.14
CA ILE A 116 -12.77 -7.75 -21.15
C ILE A 116 -11.55 -7.52 -20.27
N HIS A 117 -11.78 -7.60 -18.95
CA HIS A 117 -10.73 -7.70 -17.94
C HIS A 117 -10.81 -9.08 -17.28
N ALA A 118 -9.66 -9.66 -16.97
CA ALA A 118 -9.58 -10.86 -16.16
C ALA A 118 -8.25 -10.91 -15.44
N THR A 119 -8.30 -11.35 -14.20
CA THR A 119 -7.16 -11.43 -13.28
C THR A 119 -6.14 -12.45 -13.77
N ASN A 120 -4.85 -12.14 -13.66
CA ASN A 120 -3.78 -13.04 -14.07
C ASN A 120 -3.21 -13.87 -12.91
N SER A 121 -3.51 -13.49 -11.67
CA SER A 121 -3.09 -14.17 -10.44
C SER A 121 -4.16 -14.05 -9.34
N VAL A 122 -3.98 -14.82 -8.26
CA VAL A 122 -4.84 -14.78 -7.07
C VAL A 122 -4.76 -13.41 -6.38
N GLU A 123 -3.59 -12.77 -6.37
CA GLU A 123 -3.40 -11.43 -5.78
C GLU A 123 -4.14 -10.34 -6.56
N GLU A 124 -4.17 -10.42 -7.89
CA GLU A 124 -4.97 -9.51 -8.72
C GLU A 124 -6.46 -9.73 -8.46
N CYS A 125 -6.90 -10.98 -8.29
CA CYS A 125 -8.28 -11.31 -7.93
C CYS A 125 -8.68 -10.74 -6.56
N ARG A 126 -7.86 -10.94 -5.54
CA ARG A 126 -8.09 -10.36 -4.21
C ARG A 126 -8.18 -8.84 -4.25
N HIS A 127 -7.27 -8.19 -4.98
CA HIS A 127 -7.28 -6.74 -5.16
C HIS A 127 -8.55 -6.23 -5.86
N ASP A 128 -8.90 -6.83 -7.00
CA ASP A 128 -10.01 -6.37 -7.83
C ASP A 128 -11.34 -6.57 -7.12
N VAL A 129 -11.55 -7.74 -6.51
CA VAL A 129 -12.78 -8.02 -5.74
C VAL A 129 -12.89 -7.11 -4.53
N ALA A 130 -11.79 -6.88 -3.81
CA ALA A 130 -11.79 -5.97 -2.67
C ALA A 130 -12.14 -4.53 -3.06
N LEU A 131 -11.62 -4.03 -4.17
CA LEU A 131 -11.99 -2.70 -4.65
C LEU A 131 -13.44 -2.63 -5.13
N LEU A 132 -13.93 -3.66 -5.82
CA LEU A 132 -15.30 -3.68 -6.35
C LEU A 132 -16.37 -3.87 -5.28
N THR A 133 -16.04 -4.53 -4.16
CA THR A 133 -17.03 -5.03 -3.19
C THR A 133 -16.74 -4.67 -1.73
N GLY A 134 -15.53 -4.25 -1.40
CA GLY A 134 -15.07 -4.07 -0.02
C GLY A 134 -14.73 -5.37 0.72
N LEU A 135 -14.82 -6.54 0.06
CA LEU A 135 -14.69 -7.86 0.67
C LEU A 135 -13.58 -8.69 0.02
N SER A 136 -13.10 -9.72 0.73
CA SER A 136 -12.30 -10.78 0.11
C SER A 136 -13.17 -11.59 -0.87
N PRO A 137 -12.57 -12.31 -1.85
CA PRO A 137 -13.32 -13.23 -2.72
C PRO A 137 -14.17 -14.22 -1.92
N GLU A 138 -13.63 -14.78 -0.85
CA GLU A 138 -14.30 -15.78 0.00
C GLU A 138 -15.48 -15.17 0.79
N ASP A 139 -15.28 -14.00 1.40
CA ASP A 139 -16.33 -13.32 2.15
C ASP A 139 -17.43 -12.80 1.23
N PHE A 140 -17.07 -12.33 0.04
CA PHE A 140 -18.05 -11.97 -0.99
C PHE A 140 -18.90 -13.19 -1.34
N LEU A 141 -18.31 -14.33 -1.70
CA LEU A 141 -19.06 -15.55 -2.04
C LEU A 141 -19.96 -16.03 -0.88
N ARG A 142 -19.50 -15.92 0.37
CA ARG A 142 -20.30 -16.23 1.56
C ARG A 142 -21.50 -15.30 1.69
N ALA A 143 -21.32 -14.00 1.49
CA ALA A 143 -22.42 -13.02 1.50
C ALA A 143 -23.43 -13.24 0.36
N ARG A 144 -23.04 -13.97 -0.69
CA ARG A 144 -23.84 -14.27 -1.89
C ARG A 144 -24.61 -15.60 -1.86
N THR A 145 -24.39 -16.49 -0.89
CA THR A 145 -24.87 -17.90 -0.92
C THR A 145 -26.38 -18.07 -1.15
N SER A 146 -27.22 -17.06 -0.84
CA SER A 146 -28.68 -17.12 -1.04
C SER A 146 -29.24 -15.97 -1.88
N ARG A 147 -28.40 -15.39 -2.74
CA ARG A 147 -28.76 -14.24 -3.55
C ARG A 147 -28.87 -14.60 -5.03
N PRO A 148 -29.73 -13.91 -5.81
CA PRO A 148 -29.95 -14.27 -7.21
C PRO A 148 -28.72 -14.01 -8.08
N ASP A 149 -28.51 -14.89 -9.06
CA ASP A 149 -27.47 -14.71 -10.08
C ASP A 149 -27.80 -13.51 -10.98
N GLY A 150 -26.81 -12.67 -11.27
CA GLY A 150 -26.99 -11.46 -12.06
C GLY A 150 -27.66 -10.29 -11.33
N GLU A 151 -27.71 -10.30 -10.00
CA GLU A 151 -28.18 -9.15 -9.21
C GLU A 151 -27.40 -7.88 -9.55
N LEU A 152 -28.11 -6.75 -9.71
CA LEU A 152 -27.49 -5.46 -9.94
C LEU A 152 -27.08 -4.82 -8.61
N LEU A 153 -25.79 -4.55 -8.46
CA LEU A 153 -25.20 -3.80 -7.37
C LEU A 153 -24.94 -2.36 -7.84
N GLU A 154 -25.67 -1.40 -7.28
CA GLU A 154 -25.44 0.03 -7.50
C GLU A 154 -24.47 0.56 -6.44
N GLN A 155 -23.18 0.39 -6.69
CA GLN A 155 -22.11 0.80 -5.77
C GLN A 155 -20.86 1.20 -6.53
N ASP A 156 -20.17 2.24 -6.08
CA ASP A 156 -18.83 2.60 -6.54
C ASP A 156 -17.75 1.73 -5.87
N LEU A 157 -16.48 1.94 -6.22
CA LEU A 157 -15.38 1.23 -5.55
C LEU A 157 -15.37 1.51 -4.04
N ALA A 158 -14.90 0.54 -3.25
CA ALA A 158 -14.63 0.72 -1.83
C ALA A 158 -13.81 2.00 -1.59
N GLY A 159 -14.20 2.79 -0.58
CA GLY A 159 -13.57 4.08 -0.27
C GLY A 159 -13.85 5.23 -1.26
N ALA A 160 -14.61 5.03 -2.35
CA ALA A 160 -14.87 6.10 -3.33
C ALA A 160 -15.67 7.28 -2.74
N HIS A 161 -16.36 7.08 -1.61
CA HIS A 161 -17.11 8.11 -0.89
C HIS A 161 -16.42 8.50 0.43
N GLY A 162 -15.12 8.21 0.55
CA GLY A 162 -14.42 8.15 1.83
C GLY A 162 -14.66 6.83 2.55
N TRP A 163 -13.79 6.55 3.51
CA TRP A 163 -13.86 5.36 4.36
C TRP A 163 -14.73 5.61 5.58
N SER A 164 -15.54 4.64 5.99
CA SER A 164 -16.35 4.76 7.22
C SER A 164 -15.49 4.80 8.48
N GLY A 165 -14.32 4.18 8.44
CA GLY A 165 -13.33 4.18 9.52
C GLY A 165 -12.04 3.46 9.13
N LEU A 166 -11.04 3.48 10.02
CA LEU A 166 -9.74 2.84 9.77
C LEU A 166 -9.85 1.32 9.63
N ARG A 167 -10.82 0.69 10.29
CA ARG A 167 -11.04 -0.76 10.21
C ARG A 167 -11.38 -1.22 8.78
N GLU A 168 -12.31 -0.55 8.12
CA GLU A 168 -12.68 -0.81 6.71
C GLU A 168 -11.50 -0.49 5.77
N LEU A 169 -10.84 0.65 6.00
CA LEU A 169 -9.69 1.08 5.21
C LEU A 169 -8.58 0.03 5.23
N PHE A 170 -8.17 -0.42 6.42
CA PHE A 170 -7.09 -1.40 6.55
C PHE A 170 -7.48 -2.78 6.04
N SER A 171 -8.74 -3.20 6.21
CA SER A 171 -9.20 -4.49 5.68
C SER A 171 -9.14 -4.53 4.16
N VAL A 172 -9.55 -3.46 3.47
CA VAL A 172 -9.45 -3.38 2.01
C VAL A 172 -8.01 -3.20 1.55
N LEU A 173 -7.20 -2.40 2.26
CA LEU A 173 -5.81 -2.17 1.92
C LEU A 173 -4.98 -3.47 1.97
N ASP A 174 -5.18 -4.32 2.98
CA ASP A 174 -4.44 -5.60 3.12
C ASP A 174 -4.74 -6.58 1.98
N LEU A 175 -5.99 -6.58 1.49
CA LEU A 175 -6.36 -7.39 0.32
C LEU A 175 -5.70 -6.89 -0.98
N CYS A 176 -5.25 -5.64 -1.01
CA CYS A 176 -4.76 -4.98 -2.21
C CYS A 176 -3.23 -4.88 -2.27
N THR A 177 -2.56 -4.62 -1.15
CA THR A 177 -1.12 -4.38 -1.13
C THR A 177 -0.54 -4.63 0.25
N ARG A 178 0.71 -5.08 0.30
CA ARG A 178 1.44 -5.24 1.55
C ARG A 178 1.79 -3.87 2.14
N PHE A 179 1.46 -3.68 3.43
CA PHE A 179 1.75 -2.46 4.18
C PHE A 179 1.99 -2.73 5.67
N VAL A 180 2.53 -1.74 6.37
CA VAL A 180 2.70 -1.68 7.83
C VAL A 180 2.44 -0.27 8.33
N VAL A 181 1.67 -0.10 9.40
CA VAL A 181 1.56 1.17 10.13
C VAL A 181 2.77 1.31 11.04
N LEU A 182 3.67 2.25 10.77
CA LEU A 182 5.00 2.30 11.38
C LEU A 182 4.99 2.67 12.88
N ARG A 183 4.05 3.51 13.30
CA ARG A 183 4.03 4.12 14.65
C ARG A 183 2.67 4.75 14.95
N ASN A 184 2.47 5.15 16.21
CA ASN A 184 1.29 5.86 16.70
C ASN A 184 -0.03 5.10 16.45
N PHE A 185 0.03 3.77 16.41
CA PHE A 185 -1.11 2.91 16.07
C PHE A 185 -1.86 2.39 17.30
N GLU A 186 -1.51 2.82 18.50
CA GLU A 186 -2.00 2.25 19.76
C GLU A 186 -3.51 2.39 19.96
N SER A 187 -4.09 3.48 19.44
CA SER A 187 -5.52 3.76 19.46
C SER A 187 -6.26 3.23 18.22
N MET A 188 -5.54 2.70 17.23
CA MET A 188 -6.09 2.18 15.98
C MET A 188 -6.56 0.71 16.12
N PRO A 189 -7.58 0.28 15.36
CA PRO A 189 -8.30 1.04 14.34
C PRO A 189 -9.52 1.80 14.89
N ASP A 190 -9.80 1.72 16.20
CA ASP A 190 -11.04 2.24 16.78
C ASP A 190 -11.07 3.75 16.90
N ARG A 191 -9.91 4.40 17.07
CA ARG A 191 -9.79 5.85 17.12
C ARG A 191 -8.58 6.32 16.32
N TYR A 192 -8.80 7.37 15.55
CA TYR A 192 -7.73 8.22 15.04
C TYR A 192 -7.57 9.39 16.02
N THR A 193 -6.36 9.62 16.50
CA THR A 193 -6.04 10.70 17.46
C THR A 193 -5.06 11.67 16.84
N LEU A 194 -5.43 12.96 16.82
CA LEU A 194 -4.59 14.07 16.34
C LEU A 194 -3.55 14.56 17.37
N GLU A 195 -3.65 14.13 18.62
CA GLU A 195 -2.79 14.62 19.70
C GLU A 195 -1.34 14.13 19.50
N GLY A 196 -0.40 15.08 19.39
CA GLY A 196 1.04 14.85 19.28
C GLY A 196 1.56 14.64 17.85
N HIS A 197 1.01 13.68 17.11
CA HIS A 197 1.49 13.27 15.78
C HIS A 197 0.32 12.86 14.87
N GLY A 198 -0.22 13.81 14.10
CA GLY A 198 -1.45 13.60 13.33
C GLY A 198 -1.32 12.67 12.12
N ASP A 199 -0.14 12.36 11.61
CA ASP A 199 -0.02 11.62 10.35
C ASP A 199 -0.03 10.10 10.59
N ILE A 200 -0.74 9.36 9.74
CA ILE A 200 -0.63 7.89 9.68
C ILE A 200 0.52 7.52 8.76
N ASP A 201 1.63 7.09 9.35
CA ASP A 201 2.82 6.63 8.62
C ASP A 201 2.66 5.18 8.16
N LEU A 202 2.50 4.98 6.85
CA LEU A 202 2.47 3.66 6.24
C LEU A 202 3.78 3.37 5.52
N LEU A 203 4.41 2.24 5.85
CA LEU A 203 5.41 1.64 4.98
C LEU A 203 4.70 0.67 4.03
N CYS A 204 4.77 0.95 2.73
CA CYS A 204 4.09 0.20 1.68
C CYS A 204 5.11 -0.44 0.73
N GLU A 205 4.80 -1.63 0.21
CA GLU A 205 5.59 -2.23 -0.87
C GLU A 205 5.43 -1.45 -2.18
N LYS A 206 4.22 -0.93 -2.45
CA LYS A 206 3.87 -0.20 -3.68
C LYS A 206 3.07 1.06 -3.31
N PRO A 207 3.73 2.19 -2.97
CA PRO A 207 3.04 3.38 -2.46
C PRO A 207 2.05 3.98 -3.46
N ALA A 208 2.35 3.93 -4.77
CA ALA A 208 1.42 4.37 -5.81
C ALA A 208 0.13 3.52 -5.83
N LYS A 209 0.25 2.19 -5.68
CA LYS A 209 -0.91 1.30 -5.59
C LYS A 209 -1.72 1.59 -4.32
N ALA A 210 -1.05 1.76 -3.18
CA ALA A 210 -1.69 2.13 -1.93
C ALA A 210 -2.47 3.44 -2.06
N ALA A 211 -1.90 4.47 -2.68
CA ALA A 211 -2.58 5.75 -2.90
C ALA A 211 -3.89 5.60 -3.71
N TYR A 212 -3.88 4.81 -4.79
CA TYR A 212 -5.09 4.53 -5.57
C TYR A 212 -6.14 3.75 -4.78
N VAL A 213 -5.71 2.75 -4.02
CA VAL A 213 -6.61 1.96 -3.16
C VAL A 213 -7.26 2.85 -2.12
N LEU A 214 -6.48 3.68 -1.43
CA LEU A 214 -6.95 4.58 -0.37
C LEU A 214 -7.83 5.72 -0.87
N ASP A 215 -7.93 5.94 -2.19
CA ASP A 215 -8.46 7.17 -2.78
C ASP A 215 -7.73 8.42 -2.26
N ALA A 216 -6.41 8.30 -2.10
CA ALA A 216 -5.57 9.31 -1.47
C ALA A 216 -5.28 10.49 -2.41
N GLU A 217 -5.38 11.70 -1.87
CA GLU A 217 -5.06 12.93 -2.57
C GLU A 217 -3.69 13.43 -2.15
N ARG A 218 -2.82 13.78 -3.10
CA ARG A 218 -1.51 14.36 -2.77
C ARG A 218 -1.71 15.66 -2.01
N ALA A 219 -1.00 15.82 -0.90
CA ALA A 219 -1.01 17.05 -0.15
C ALA A 219 -0.15 18.16 -0.79
N PHE A 220 0.84 17.77 -1.59
CA PHE A 220 1.76 18.68 -2.26
C PHE A 220 1.99 18.29 -3.72
N PRO A 221 2.26 19.27 -4.63
CA PRO A 221 2.56 18.98 -6.03
C PRO A 221 3.88 18.24 -6.26
N ASP A 222 4.87 18.42 -5.37
CA ASP A 222 6.18 17.76 -5.50
C ASP A 222 6.02 16.23 -5.36
N PRO A 223 6.34 15.45 -6.42
CA PRO A 223 6.14 14.00 -6.42
C PRO A 223 7.02 13.26 -5.42
N ARG A 224 8.09 13.90 -4.91
CA ARG A 224 8.99 13.33 -3.89
C ARG A 224 8.40 13.38 -2.49
N ARG A 225 7.40 14.25 -2.26
CA ARG A 225 6.74 14.34 -0.96
C ARG A 225 5.75 13.20 -0.82
N MET A 226 5.95 12.40 0.22
CA MET A 226 5.15 11.20 0.48
C MET A 226 3.88 11.48 1.29
N HIS A 227 3.44 12.74 1.35
CA HIS A 227 2.32 13.20 2.17
C HIS A 227 1.02 13.28 1.37
N TYR A 228 -0.02 12.66 1.90
CA TYR A 228 -1.34 12.51 1.30
C TYR A 228 -2.44 12.82 2.30
N PHE A 229 -3.64 13.07 1.78
CA PHE A 229 -4.87 13.12 2.57
C PHE A 229 -5.81 12.01 2.13
N VAL A 230 -6.44 11.37 3.12
CA VAL A 230 -7.46 10.33 2.93
C VAL A 230 -8.70 10.73 3.71
N SER A 231 -9.88 10.60 3.10
CA SER A 231 -11.16 10.83 3.78
C SER A 231 -11.53 9.61 4.61
N VAL A 232 -11.50 9.74 5.94
CA VAL A 232 -11.87 8.67 6.90
C VAL A 232 -12.87 9.23 7.89
N ASN A 233 -14.03 8.61 8.03
CA ASN A 233 -15.16 9.08 8.84
C ASN A 233 -15.49 10.57 8.59
N LYS A 234 -15.48 10.98 7.31
CA LYS A 234 -15.67 12.37 6.85
C LYS A 234 -14.60 13.36 7.33
N GLN A 235 -13.53 12.89 7.97
CA GLN A 235 -12.38 13.68 8.35
C GLN A 235 -11.26 13.51 7.32
N ARG A 236 -10.50 14.58 7.12
CA ARG A 236 -9.34 14.58 6.23
C ARG A 236 -8.12 14.17 7.03
N VAL A 237 -7.78 12.88 6.96
CA VAL A 237 -6.68 12.28 7.72
C VAL A 237 -5.39 12.34 6.88
N PRO A 238 -4.30 12.90 7.42
CA PRO A 238 -3.02 12.90 6.75
C PRO A 238 -2.34 11.52 6.82
N PHE A 239 -1.71 11.13 5.71
CA PHE A 239 -1.00 9.86 5.55
C PHE A 239 0.37 10.11 4.93
N ASP A 240 1.39 9.48 5.50
CA ASP A 240 2.72 9.41 4.92
C ASP A 240 2.91 8.02 4.29
N LEU A 241 2.93 7.94 2.95
CA LEU A 241 3.06 6.68 2.21
C LEU A 241 4.54 6.42 1.87
N ARG A 242 5.28 5.83 2.81
CA ARG A 242 6.69 5.47 2.70
C ARG A 242 6.90 4.17 1.90
N THR A 243 8.11 3.98 1.39
CA THR A 243 8.52 2.76 0.64
C THR A 243 10.02 2.52 0.81
N PRO A 244 10.54 1.28 0.72
CA PRO A 244 11.99 1.05 0.84
C PRO A 244 12.85 1.95 -0.07
N GLU A 245 12.33 2.31 -1.25
CA GLU A 245 13.00 3.13 -2.26
C GLU A 245 13.06 4.62 -1.90
N ASP A 246 12.24 5.10 -0.96
CA ASP A 246 12.27 6.51 -0.51
C ASP A 246 13.41 6.78 0.48
N ARG A 247 14.09 5.72 0.92
CA ARG A 247 15.24 5.78 1.83
C ARG A 247 14.95 6.54 3.12
N TYR A 248 13.69 6.55 3.56
CA TYR A 248 13.31 7.07 4.87
C TYR A 248 14.11 6.36 5.97
N MET A 249 14.16 5.04 5.88
CA MET A 249 15.12 4.19 6.59
C MET A 249 15.99 3.44 5.58
N GLU A 250 16.90 2.60 6.08
CA GLU A 250 17.65 1.69 5.23
C GLU A 250 16.69 0.77 4.43
N PRO A 251 16.90 0.58 3.11
CA PRO A 251 15.98 -0.19 2.27
C PRO A 251 15.77 -1.65 2.67
N GLU A 252 16.83 -2.40 3.01
CA GLU A 252 16.71 -3.79 3.46
C GLU A 252 16.00 -3.90 4.81
N TRP A 253 16.23 -2.98 5.74
CA TRP A 253 15.49 -2.89 6.99
C TRP A 253 14.01 -2.61 6.73
N SER A 254 13.70 -1.68 5.83
CA SER A 254 12.31 -1.40 5.43
C SER A 254 11.64 -2.64 4.82
N ARG A 255 12.36 -3.39 3.98
CA ARG A 255 11.87 -4.67 3.43
C ARG A 255 11.71 -5.73 4.52
N ALA A 256 12.60 -5.79 5.50
CA ALA A 256 12.49 -6.68 6.65
C ALA A 256 11.24 -6.36 7.48
N ILE A 257 10.97 -5.09 7.80
CA ILE A 257 9.76 -4.65 8.49
C ILE A 257 8.50 -5.09 7.73
N LEU A 258 8.46 -4.86 6.41
CA LEU A 258 7.35 -5.32 5.57
C LEU A 258 7.22 -6.84 5.64
N ARG A 259 8.31 -7.60 5.54
CA ARG A 259 8.34 -9.07 5.55
C ARG A 259 7.89 -9.66 6.88
N ASP A 260 8.33 -9.08 7.98
CA ASP A 260 8.20 -9.64 9.33
C ASP A 260 7.05 -9.00 10.13
N ARG A 261 6.25 -8.15 9.48
CA ARG A 261 5.08 -7.47 10.07
C ARG A 261 4.17 -8.39 10.88
N VAL A 262 3.66 -7.86 11.98
CA VAL A 262 2.77 -8.57 12.92
C VAL A 262 1.35 -8.05 12.77
N GLY A 263 0.37 -8.97 12.77
CA GLY A 263 -1.04 -8.60 12.76
C GLY A 263 -1.49 -8.01 14.09
N ARG A 264 -2.26 -6.92 14.04
CA ARG A 264 -2.87 -6.25 15.20
C ARG A 264 -4.25 -5.76 14.81
N ASP A 265 -5.29 -6.21 15.49
CA ASP A 265 -6.67 -5.69 15.40
C ASP A 265 -7.23 -5.46 13.97
N GLY A 266 -6.81 -6.28 13.01
CA GLY A 266 -7.24 -6.20 11.60
C GLY A 266 -6.32 -5.39 10.67
N PHE A 267 -5.13 -4.99 11.13
CA PHE A 267 -4.09 -4.36 10.32
C PHE A 267 -2.70 -4.89 10.71
N PHE A 268 -1.62 -4.29 10.18
CA PHE A 268 -0.25 -4.75 10.42
C PHE A 268 0.66 -3.66 10.97
N VAL A 269 1.52 -4.06 11.91
CA VAL A 269 2.50 -3.22 12.62
C VAL A 269 3.89 -3.86 12.56
N PRO A 270 4.99 -3.13 12.86
CA PRO A 270 6.31 -3.73 12.96
C PRO A 270 6.38 -4.74 14.12
N THR A 271 7.39 -5.61 14.10
CA THR A 271 7.74 -6.41 15.29
C THR A 271 8.08 -5.47 16.46
N PRO A 272 7.98 -5.89 17.74
CA PRO A 272 8.35 -5.03 18.86
C PRO A 272 9.78 -4.44 18.74
N ASN A 273 10.74 -5.26 18.28
CA ASN A 273 12.11 -4.84 18.04
C ASN A 273 12.19 -3.78 16.92
N ASP A 274 11.56 -4.03 15.77
CA ASP A 274 11.55 -3.05 14.68
C ASP A 274 10.79 -1.78 15.03
N TYR A 275 9.71 -1.88 15.81
CA TYR A 275 8.94 -0.73 16.23
C TYR A 275 9.80 0.18 17.10
N PHE A 276 10.43 -0.36 18.14
CA PHE A 276 11.35 0.39 19.01
C PHE A 276 12.45 1.08 18.21
N TYR A 277 13.21 0.34 17.40
CA TYR A 277 14.35 0.91 16.69
C TYR A 277 13.94 1.86 15.56
N SER A 278 12.81 1.61 14.87
CA SER A 278 12.30 2.52 13.84
C SER A 278 11.82 3.85 14.43
N LEU A 279 11.20 3.82 15.62
CA LEU A 279 10.81 5.01 16.36
C LEU A 279 12.05 5.77 16.89
N LEU A 280 13.04 5.04 17.39
CA LEU A 280 14.31 5.61 17.83
C LEU A 280 15.05 6.30 16.66
N TYR A 281 15.13 5.62 15.51
CA TYR A 281 15.70 6.17 14.29
C TYR A 281 14.95 7.43 13.86
N HIS A 282 13.62 7.39 13.85
CA HIS A 282 12.80 8.56 13.54
C HIS A 282 13.10 9.75 14.45
N ALA A 283 13.14 9.53 15.76
CA ALA A 283 13.38 10.58 16.74
C ALA A 283 14.81 11.14 16.68
N MET A 284 15.82 10.30 16.42
CA MET A 284 17.22 10.72 16.40
C MET A 284 17.69 11.31 15.07
N ILE A 285 17.18 10.80 13.95
CA ILE A 285 17.67 11.10 12.60
C ILE A 285 16.76 12.09 11.88
N HIS A 286 15.44 11.99 12.04
CA HIS A 286 14.48 12.83 11.30
C HIS A 286 13.97 14.04 12.09
N LYS A 287 14.23 14.10 13.40
CA LYS A 287 13.93 15.27 14.22
C LYS A 287 15.21 16.00 14.60
N ARG A 288 15.11 17.32 14.72
CA ARG A 288 16.24 18.17 15.12
C ARG A 288 16.70 17.87 16.56
N ARG A 289 15.76 17.47 17.41
CA ARG A 289 15.97 17.04 18.79
C ARG A 289 14.94 15.96 19.11
N VAL A 290 15.30 15.02 19.98
CA VAL A 290 14.37 14.06 20.55
C VAL A 290 13.51 14.80 21.58
N SER A 291 12.20 14.83 21.40
CA SER A 291 11.27 15.46 22.36
C SER A 291 10.99 14.55 23.55
N GLU A 292 10.49 15.12 24.65
CA GLU A 292 10.08 14.39 25.86
C GLU A 292 9.06 13.30 25.54
N ASP A 293 8.04 13.60 24.73
CA ASP A 293 7.05 12.60 24.29
C ASP A 293 7.68 11.37 23.61
N TYR A 294 8.75 11.55 22.82
CA TYR A 294 9.47 10.41 22.23
C TYR A 294 10.28 9.65 23.26
N LEU A 295 10.92 10.34 24.22
CA LEU A 295 11.67 9.71 25.30
C LEU A 295 10.74 8.87 26.19
N ASP A 296 9.58 9.40 26.55
CA ASP A 296 8.57 8.69 27.34
C ASP A 296 8.06 7.46 26.58
N ARG A 297 7.71 7.64 25.30
CA ARG A 297 7.24 6.53 24.46
C ARG A 297 8.29 5.44 24.30
N LEU A 298 9.53 5.80 23.98
CA LEU A 298 10.62 4.84 23.82
C LEU A 298 10.96 4.15 25.15
N SER A 299 10.90 4.87 26.27
CA SER A 299 11.13 4.31 27.61
C SER A 299 10.09 3.26 27.98
N LEU A 300 8.83 3.46 27.56
CA LEU A 300 7.77 2.46 27.74
C LEU A 300 7.99 1.21 26.89
N LEU A 301 8.51 1.36 25.66
CA LEU A 301 8.77 0.25 24.74
C LEU A 301 10.08 -0.50 25.04
N ALA A 302 11.06 0.15 25.68
CA ALA A 302 12.40 -0.40 25.90
C ALA A 302 12.42 -1.78 26.59
N PRO A 303 11.64 -2.04 27.66
CA PRO A 303 11.66 -3.35 28.31
C PRO A 303 11.21 -4.50 27.39
N GLU A 304 10.31 -4.25 26.43
CA GLU A 304 9.82 -5.27 25.50
C GLU A 304 10.91 -5.80 24.56
N VAL A 305 11.98 -5.02 24.38
CA VAL A 305 13.12 -5.35 23.51
C VAL A 305 14.41 -5.60 24.30
N GLY A 306 14.31 -5.72 25.64
CA GLY A 306 15.45 -5.97 26.51
C GLY A 306 16.37 -4.77 26.74
N VAL A 307 15.89 -3.55 26.49
CA VAL A 307 16.62 -2.30 26.72
C VAL A 307 16.17 -1.66 28.04
N ALA A 308 17.10 -1.12 28.83
CA ALA A 308 16.75 -0.40 30.04
C ALA A 308 16.23 1.01 29.68
N PRO A 309 15.11 1.48 30.27
CA PRO A 309 14.60 2.84 30.02
C PRO A 309 15.64 3.95 30.27
N ALA A 310 16.53 3.76 31.25
CA ALA A 310 17.62 4.70 31.53
C ALA A 310 18.57 4.91 30.33
N ASP A 311 18.78 3.87 29.51
CA ASP A 311 19.64 3.94 28.32
C ASP A 311 18.95 4.70 27.17
N VAL A 312 17.63 4.80 27.18
CA VAL A 312 16.86 5.67 26.27
C VAL A 312 16.99 7.13 26.68
N ILE A 313 16.96 7.44 27.99
CA ILE A 313 17.02 8.83 28.47
C ILE A 313 18.42 9.42 28.25
N ASP A 314 19.47 8.67 28.59
CA ASP A 314 20.85 9.09 28.40
C ASP A 314 21.20 9.23 26.91
N ALA A 315 21.74 10.39 26.51
CA ALA A 315 21.95 10.71 25.10
C ALA A 315 23.02 9.84 24.44
N ASP A 316 24.11 9.55 25.15
CA ASP A 316 25.23 8.80 24.62
C ASP A 316 24.87 7.31 24.52
N ARG A 317 24.20 6.77 25.54
CA ARG A 317 23.68 5.39 25.51
C ARG A 317 22.63 5.21 24.44
N ARG A 318 21.70 6.16 24.28
CA ARG A 318 20.69 6.12 23.22
C ARG A 318 21.32 6.09 21.83
N ALA A 319 22.36 6.89 21.61
CA ALA A 319 23.13 6.86 20.36
C ALA A 319 23.87 5.53 20.17
N HIS A 320 24.43 4.96 21.24
CA HIS A 320 25.05 3.65 21.21
C HIS A 320 24.06 2.54 20.81
N LEU A 321 22.86 2.53 21.40
CA LEU A 321 21.79 1.57 21.09
C LEU A 321 21.46 1.55 19.59
N LEU A 322 21.23 2.73 18.99
CA LEU A 322 20.90 2.80 17.57
C LEU A 322 22.08 2.36 16.69
N ASN A 323 23.31 2.78 17.02
CA ASN A 323 24.50 2.38 16.28
C ASN A 323 24.78 0.88 16.34
N GLU A 324 24.63 0.27 17.51
CA GLU A 324 24.81 -1.17 17.70
C GLU A 324 23.77 -1.96 16.91
N PHE A 325 22.50 -1.55 16.96
CA PHE A 325 21.45 -2.17 16.17
C PHE A 325 21.75 -2.10 14.66
N MET A 326 22.05 -0.90 14.15
CA MET A 326 22.37 -0.70 12.73
C MET A 326 23.58 -1.54 12.32
N ARG A 327 24.65 -1.54 13.13
CA ARG A 327 25.88 -2.30 12.85
C ARG A 327 25.67 -3.81 12.90
N SER A 328 24.99 -4.32 13.93
CA SER A 328 24.76 -5.76 14.11
C SER A 328 23.91 -6.36 12.98
N LYS A 329 23.04 -5.56 12.37
CA LYS A 329 22.24 -5.94 11.20
C LYS A 329 22.90 -5.63 9.86
N GLY A 330 24.04 -4.94 9.85
CA GLY A 330 24.70 -4.50 8.62
C GLY A 330 23.96 -3.39 7.87
N TYR A 331 23.05 -2.67 8.54
CA TYR A 331 22.31 -1.55 7.99
C TYR A 331 23.15 -0.27 7.97
N ARG A 332 22.77 0.66 7.10
CA ARG A 332 23.41 1.96 6.90
C ARG A 332 22.41 3.10 7.07
N TYR A 333 22.88 4.21 7.64
CA TYR A 333 22.10 5.45 7.66
C TYR A 333 21.93 6.00 6.24
N CYS A 334 20.70 6.32 5.88
CA CYS A 334 20.34 6.76 4.53
C CYS A 334 19.63 8.12 4.57
N SER A 335 20.04 9.02 3.66
CA SER A 335 19.33 10.27 3.46
C SER A 335 18.04 10.03 2.67
N PRO A 336 16.87 10.51 3.14
CA PRO A 336 15.60 10.35 2.45
C PRO A 336 15.58 11.01 1.07
N VAL A 337 14.82 10.40 0.16
CA VAL A 337 14.52 10.98 -1.16
C VAL A 337 13.60 12.20 -1.02
N ASP A 338 12.64 12.12 -0.09
CA ASP A 338 11.76 13.22 0.30
C ASP A 338 12.57 14.29 1.03
N THR A 339 12.87 15.39 0.33
CA THR A 339 13.73 16.46 0.85
C THR A 339 13.08 17.28 1.97
N SER A 340 11.79 17.07 2.26
CA SER A 340 11.12 17.67 3.42
C SER A 340 11.38 16.89 4.71
N VAL A 341 11.88 15.67 4.62
CA VAL A 341 12.29 14.87 5.79
C VAL A 341 13.72 15.24 6.16
N ASN A 342 13.94 15.63 7.41
CA ASN A 342 15.29 15.96 7.86
C ASN A 342 16.17 14.70 7.96
N PHE A 343 17.49 14.92 7.91
CA PHE A 343 18.48 13.86 8.09
C PHE A 343 19.67 14.38 8.89
N PHE A 344 19.66 14.11 10.19
CA PHE A 344 20.69 14.54 11.14
C PHE A 344 21.44 13.32 11.68
N VAL A 345 22.66 13.06 11.20
CA VAL A 345 23.53 11.98 11.71
C VAL A 345 24.61 12.45 12.68
N GLY A 346 24.71 13.77 12.92
CA GLY A 346 25.60 14.32 13.95
C GLY A 346 25.26 13.80 15.35
N SER A 347 23.99 13.44 15.58
CA SER A 347 23.46 12.87 16.83
C SER A 347 23.93 11.44 17.13
N VAL A 348 24.58 10.76 16.18
CA VAL A 348 25.06 9.36 16.32
C VAL A 348 26.57 9.20 16.11
N GLY A 349 27.34 10.29 16.06
CA GLY A 349 28.83 10.23 16.01
C GLY A 349 29.49 10.63 14.69
N GLY A 350 28.76 11.28 13.76
CA GLY A 350 29.35 11.90 12.58
C GLY A 350 29.56 10.96 11.37
N PHE A 351 29.53 11.55 10.16
CA PHE A 351 29.43 10.84 8.88
C PHE A 351 30.59 9.88 8.56
N ALA A 352 31.81 10.15 9.05
CA ALA A 352 33.02 9.41 8.66
C ALA A 352 33.19 8.06 9.37
N ALA A 353 32.56 7.85 10.53
CA ALA A 353 32.71 6.62 11.33
C ALA A 353 31.66 5.53 11.01
N LEU A 354 30.64 5.84 10.19
CA LEU A 354 29.37 5.06 10.14
C LEU A 354 29.00 4.50 8.76
N GLY A 355 29.92 4.45 7.79
CA GLY A 355 29.64 3.85 6.46
C GLY A 355 28.54 4.57 5.67
N PHE A 356 28.43 5.89 5.84
CA PHE A 356 27.48 6.74 5.14
C PHE A 356 27.59 6.60 3.62
N THR A 357 26.46 6.53 2.92
CA THR A 357 26.42 6.54 1.44
C THR A 357 25.72 7.83 0.98
N PRO A 358 26.49 8.87 0.58
CA PRO A 358 25.93 10.13 0.11
C PRO A 358 25.05 9.93 -1.13
N ARG A 359 24.12 10.86 -1.35
CA ARG A 359 23.45 11.00 -2.64
C ARG A 359 24.45 11.58 -3.64
N ALA A 360 24.54 11.04 -4.85
CA ALA A 360 25.30 11.70 -5.91
C ALA A 360 24.71 13.11 -6.11
N GLY A 361 25.51 14.15 -5.84
CA GLY A 361 25.12 15.56 -6.02
C GLY A 361 24.44 16.26 -4.83
N VAL A 362 24.44 15.69 -3.62
CA VAL A 362 24.05 16.43 -2.40
C VAL A 362 25.25 16.49 -1.47
N GLU A 363 25.88 17.65 -1.37
CA GLU A 363 26.81 17.95 -0.29
C GLU A 363 26.06 17.85 1.04
N ALA A 364 26.56 16.99 1.93
CA ALA A 364 26.14 17.02 3.33
C ALA A 364 26.53 18.39 3.88
N LYS A 365 25.56 19.17 4.39
CA LYS A 365 25.90 20.36 5.18
C LYS A 365 26.59 19.88 6.45
N PRO A 366 27.91 20.10 6.62
CA PRO A 366 28.61 19.65 7.81
C PRO A 366 28.35 20.71 8.88
N GLU A 367 27.36 20.50 9.73
CA GLU A 367 27.33 21.16 11.02
C GLU A 367 27.93 20.20 12.06
N VAL A 368 29.23 20.34 12.30
CA VAL A 368 29.92 19.68 13.41
C VAL A 368 29.73 20.56 14.65
N TRP A 369 29.03 20.04 15.65
CA TRP A 369 28.88 20.70 16.95
C TRP A 369 29.69 19.94 18.00
N ILE A 370 30.78 20.54 18.46
CA ILE A 370 31.49 20.12 19.68
C ILE A 370 31.14 21.13 20.77
N GLY A 371 30.51 20.68 21.86
CA GLY A 371 30.36 21.50 23.08
C GLY A 371 29.45 22.74 23.00
N GLY A 372 28.43 22.74 22.13
CA GLY A 372 27.35 23.74 22.22
C GLY A 372 27.69 25.18 21.82
N ARG A 373 28.78 25.44 21.07
CA ARG A 373 29.00 26.72 20.39
C ARG A 373 29.26 26.56 18.90
N LYS A 374 28.62 27.45 18.14
CA LYS A 374 28.77 27.63 16.69
C LYS A 374 30.21 28.11 16.44
N THR A 375 31.02 27.36 15.71
CA THR A 375 32.25 27.91 15.11
C THR A 375 32.03 28.00 13.61
N GLU A 376 31.98 29.23 13.12
CA GLU A 376 32.02 29.51 11.68
C GLU A 376 33.46 29.33 11.23
N ALA A 377 33.74 28.29 10.44
CA ALA A 377 35.01 28.18 9.75
C ALA A 377 35.00 29.17 8.58
N LEU A 378 35.90 30.14 8.64
CA LEU A 378 36.22 31.07 7.56
C LEU A 378 36.95 30.33 6.43
N ALA A 379 36.49 30.63 5.20
CA ALA A 379 37.06 30.37 3.88
C ALA A 379 37.17 28.90 3.41
#